data_AF-A0A392VMC5-F1
#
_entry.id   AF-A0A392VMC5-F1
#
_cell.length_a   1.000
_cell.length_b   1.000
_cell.length_c   1.000
_cell.angle_alpha   90.00
_cell.angle_beta   90.00
_cell.angle_gamma   90.00
#
_symmetry.space_group_name_H-M   'P 1'
#
loop_
_entity.id
_entity.type
_entity.pdbx_description
1 polymer ?
#
loop_
_entity_poly.entity_id
_entity_poly.type
_entity_poly.pdbx_seq_one_letter_code
_entity_poly.pdbx_strand_id
1 'polypeptide(L)' 'KELEDKILSLEGKLKSAEVTLVVEEEKEADPAGIYTESSRAELITKIFEVESTMIEAASSQFHNAVAQLRA' A
#
# COMPACT_ATOMS: atom_id res chain seq x y z
N LYS A 1 -13.67 -33.06 22.12
CA LYS A 1 -14.80 -32.09 22.08
C LYS A 1 -14.46 -30.76 22.72
N GLU A 2 -14.27 -30.64 24.04
CA GLU A 2 -13.97 -29.34 24.68
C GLU A 2 -12.71 -28.64 24.12
N LEU A 3 -11.64 -29.39 23.87
CA LEU A 3 -10.42 -28.84 23.25
C LEU A 3 -10.65 -28.39 21.80
N GLU A 4 -11.45 -29.12 21.03
CA GLU A 4 -11.76 -28.78 19.64
C GLU A 4 -12.61 -27.50 19.57
N ASP A 5 -13.60 -27.36 20.45
CA ASP A 5 -14.43 -26.17 20.56
C ASP A 5 -13.59 -24.93 20.96
N LYS A 6 -12.60 -25.13 21.84
CA LYS A 6 -11.66 -24.08 22.25
C LYS A 6 -10.71 -23.67 21.12
N ILE A 7 -10.24 -24.63 20.31
CA ILE A 7 -9.43 -24.35 19.12
C ILE A 7 -10.24 -23.53 18.11
N LEU A 8 -11.46 -23.96 17.79
CA LEU A 8 -12.35 -23.22 16.87
C LEU A 8 -12.61 -21.79 17.35
N SER A 9 -12.82 -21.61 18.65
CA SER A 9 -12.99 -20.27 19.26
C SER A 9 -11.73 -19.40 19.09
N LEU A 10 -10.55 -19.96 19.32
CA LEU A 10 -9.27 -19.25 19.17
C LEU A 10 -8.99 -18.89 17.71
N GLU A 11 -9.26 -19.80 16.77
CA GLU A 11 -9.13 -19.52 15.33
C GLU A 11 -10.06 -18.39 14.88
N GLY A 12 -11.31 -18.37 15.38
CA GLY A 12 -12.25 -17.29 15.11
C GLY A 12 -11.75 -15.94 15.64
N LYS A 13 -11.22 -15.91 16.87
CA LYS A 13 -10.62 -14.71 17.46
C LYS A 13 -9.39 -14.24 16.70
N LEU A 14 -8.54 -15.16 16.23
CA LEU A 14 -7.35 -14.83 15.45
C LEU A 14 -7.74 -14.18 14.12
N LYS A 15 -8.69 -14.76 13.39
CA LYS A 15 -9.21 -14.18 12.13
C LYS A 15 -9.79 -12.78 12.35
N SER A 16 -10.56 -12.58 13.42
CA SER A 16 -11.11 -11.26 13.75
C SER A 16 -10.00 -10.25 14.09
N ALA A 17 -8.97 -10.67 14.81
CA ALA A 17 -7.83 -9.81 15.14
C ALA A 17 -7.05 -9.43 13.88
N GLU A 18 -6.81 -10.38 12.97
CA GLU A 18 -6.16 -10.14 11.68
C GLU A 18 -6.93 -9.12 10.84
N VAL A 19 -8.25 -9.28 10.69
CA VAL A 19 -9.10 -8.30 9.97
C VAL A 19 -9.03 -6.92 10.62
N THR A 20 -9.02 -6.86 11.95
CA THR A 20 -8.92 -5.58 12.67
C THR A 20 -7.58 -4.90 12.43
N LEU A 21 -6.47 -5.65 12.46
CA LEU A 21 -5.13 -5.13 12.21
C LEU A 21 -5.00 -4.58 10.78
N VAL A 22 -5.51 -5.31 9.78
CA VAL A 22 -5.51 -4.86 8.39
C VAL A 22 -6.26 -3.54 8.22
N VAL A 23 -7.44 -3.41 8.85
CA VAL A 23 -8.24 -2.18 8.78
C VAL A 23 -7.53 -0.98 9.43
N GLU A 24 -6.82 -1.18 10.54
CA GLU A 24 -6.07 -0.09 11.17
C GLU A 24 -4.84 0.33 10.36
N GLU A 25 -4.13 -0.64 9.77
CA GLU A 25 -2.99 -0.36 8.86
C GLU A 25 -3.47 0.37 7.60
N GLU A 26 -4.62 -0.01 7.03
CA GLU A 26 -5.23 0.68 5.90
C GLU A 26 -5.59 2.13 6.24
N LYS A 27 -6.19 2.38 7.42
CA LYS A 27 -6.50 3.75 7.88
C LYS A 27 -5.26 4.61 8.09
N GLU A 28 -4.13 4.02 8.50
CA GLU A 28 -2.87 4.74 8.64
C GLU A 28 -2.27 5.07 7.26
N ALA A 29 -2.31 4.12 6.32
CA ALA A 29 -1.78 4.29 4.97
C ALA A 29 -2.65 5.22 4.09
N ASP A 30 -3.96 5.20 4.27
CA ASP A 30 -4.93 6.02 3.55
C ASP A 30 -5.98 6.66 4.49
N PRO A 31 -5.58 7.68 5.28
CA PRO A 31 -6.49 8.33 6.23
C PRO A 31 -7.69 9.01 5.56
N ALA A 32 -7.56 9.36 4.27
CA ALA A 32 -8.59 10.02 3.49
C ALA A 32 -9.54 9.02 2.80
N GLY A 33 -9.22 7.72 2.83
CA GLY A 33 -9.99 6.67 2.20
C GLY A 33 -10.10 6.84 0.68
N ILE A 34 -9.07 7.39 0.04
CA ILE A 34 -9.03 7.60 -1.42
C ILE A 34 -9.09 6.27 -2.17
N TYR A 35 -8.55 5.20 -1.58
CA TYR A 35 -8.35 3.92 -2.23
C TYR A 35 -9.22 2.78 -1.68
N THR A 36 -10.14 3.07 -0.75
CA THR A 36 -10.97 2.02 -0.09
C THR A 36 -11.81 1.21 -1.08
N GLU A 37 -12.25 1.84 -2.17
CA GLU A 37 -13.03 1.19 -3.23
C GLU A 37 -12.17 0.74 -4.43
N SER A 38 -10.85 0.93 -4.37
CA SER A 38 -9.95 0.56 -5.45
C SER A 38 -9.77 -0.96 -5.50
N SER A 39 -9.89 -1.53 -6.69
CA SER A 39 -9.46 -2.90 -6.93
C SER A 39 -7.95 -3.04 -6.76
N ARG A 40 -7.49 -4.27 -6.47
CA ARG A 40 -6.06 -4.59 -6.43
C ARG A 40 -5.32 -4.21 -7.72
N ALA A 41 -5.97 -4.32 -8.87
CA ALA A 41 -5.39 -3.96 -10.16
C ALA A 41 -5.20 -2.43 -10.28
N GLU A 42 -6.19 -1.65 -9.86
CA GLU A 42 -6.12 -0.18 -9.89
C GLU A 42 -5.01 0.34 -8.96
N LEU A 43 -4.89 -0.22 -7.75
CA LEU A 43 -3.81 0.10 -6.82
C LEU A 43 -2.43 -0.17 -7.43
N ILE A 44 -2.24 -1.33 -8.06
CA ILE A 44 -0.99 -1.69 -8.73
C ILE A 44 -0.68 -0.73 -9.86
N THR A 45 -1.66 -0.40 -10.71
CA THR A 45 -1.49 0.59 -11.78
C THR A 45 -1.07 1.94 -11.21
N LYS A 46 -1.69 2.39 -10.11
CA LYS A 46 -1.36 3.67 -9.47
C LYS A 46 0.09 3.72 -8.98
N ILE A 47 0.57 2.62 -8.38
CA ILE A 47 1.97 2.51 -7.95
C ILE A 47 2.91 2.67 -9.15
N PHE A 48 2.67 1.95 -10.24
CA PHE A 48 3.50 2.05 -11.45
C PHE A 48 3.47 3.44 -12.10
N GLU A 49 2.32 4.11 -12.11
CA GLU A 49 2.21 5.50 -12.60
C GLU A 49 3.10 6.45 -11.78
N VAL A 50 3.04 6.34 -10.44
CA VAL A 50 3.84 7.19 -9.54
C VAL A 50 5.33 6.90 -9.72
N GLU A 51 5.73 5.63 -9.77
CA GLU A 51 7.12 5.23 -9.99
C GLU A 51 7.67 5.74 -11.33
N SER A 52 6.90 5.60 -12.41
CA SER A 52 7.28 6.08 -13.74
C SER A 52 7.48 7.58 -13.75
N THR A 53 6.54 8.32 -13.14
CA THR A 53 6.61 9.78 -13.04
C THR A 53 7.84 10.24 -12.26
N MET A 54 8.18 9.57 -11.15
CA MET A 54 9.39 9.88 -10.38
C MET A 54 10.67 9.64 -11.18
N ILE A 55 10.74 8.56 -11.96
CA ILE A 55 11.89 8.26 -12.83
C ILE A 55 12.06 9.34 -13.90
N GLU A 56 10.96 9.74 -14.56
CA GLU A 56 10.98 10.79 -15.58
C GLU A 56 11.43 12.13 -14.99
N ALA A 57 10.90 12.49 -13.82
CA ALA A 57 11.27 13.72 -13.11
C ALA A 57 12.77 13.72 -12.74
N ALA A 58 13.27 12.62 -12.18
CA ALA A 58 14.68 12.49 -11.80
C ALA A 58 15.61 12.55 -13.03
N SER A 59 15.23 11.89 -14.13
CA SER A 59 15.97 11.95 -15.39
C SER A 59 16.02 13.38 -15.94
N SER A 60 14.88 14.08 -15.95
CA SER A 60 14.81 15.47 -16.40
C SER A 60 15.69 16.39 -15.55
N GLN A 61 15.62 16.26 -14.22
CA GLN A 61 16.46 17.01 -13.29
C GLN A 61 17.95 16.74 -13.52
N PHE A 62 18.34 15.49 -13.73
CA PHE A 62 19.72 15.13 -14.03
C PHE A 62 20.21 15.80 -15.31
N HIS A 63 19.46 15.68 -16.41
CA HIS A 63 19.83 16.30 -17.68
C HIS A 63 19.92 17.82 -17.56
N ASN A 64 19.02 18.44 -16.82
CA ASN A 64 19.04 19.87 -16.56
C ASN A 64 20.29 20.29 -15.78
N ALA A 65 20.63 19.59 -14.70
CA ALA A 65 21.83 19.85 -13.91
C ALA A 65 23.11 19.69 -14.75
N VAL A 66 23.18 18.65 -15.59
CA VAL A 66 24.31 18.43 -16.51
C VAL A 66 24.43 19.58 -17.51
N ALA A 67 23.32 20.08 -18.05
CA ALA A 67 23.33 21.20 -18.97
C ALA A 67 23.86 22.49 -18.29
N GLN A 68 23.45 22.76 -17.06
CA GLN A 68 23.94 23.91 -16.28
C GLN A 68 25.44 23.82 -15.99
N LEU A 69 25.97 22.64 -15.68
CA LEU A 69 27.40 22.45 -15.42
C LEU A 69 28.28 22.58 -16.67
N ARG A 70 27.69 22.44 -17.87
CA ARG A 70 28.38 22.55 -19.15
C ARG A 70 28.27 23.94 -19.78
N ALA A 71 27.48 24.84 -19.19
CA ALA A 71 27.34 26.23 -19.61
C ALA A 71 28.50 27.08 -19.06
#